data_AF-A0A0P6YNS6-F1
#
_entry.id   AF-A0A0P6YNS6-F1
#
_cell.length_a   1.000
_cell.length_b   1.000
_cell.length_c   1.000
_cell.angle_alpha   90.00
_cell.angle_beta   90.00
_cell.angle_gamma   90.00
#
_symmetry.space_group_name_H-M   'P 1'
#
loop_
_entity.id
_entity.type
_entity.pdbx_description
1 polymer ?
#
loop_
_entity_poly.entity_id
_entity_poly.type
_entity_poly.pdbx_seq_one_letter_code
_entity_poly.pdbx_strand_id
1 'polypeptide(L)'
;MKEYPLPIALRVPSGWIVHSNTLFEVEPLLPDGSINREFNTSEDLIWIEQFNFGRFIDYITQLALINRPAHAAALAQFAEDWAKQQTIAENLSIDVGWHYNGEGKKDASNGYYRLVMLRGGWEHVIYRYETKSTSELVAKLNHCLNYPEQYTNPEG
;
A
#
# COMPACT_ATOMS: atom_id res chain seq x y z
N MET A 1 2.34 -18.32 -27.99
CA MET A 1 1.85 -17.26 -27.08
C MET A 1 2.95 -17.01 -26.06
N LYS A 2 3.28 -15.76 -25.72
CA LYS A 2 4.17 -15.50 -24.58
C LYS A 2 3.36 -15.78 -23.31
N GLU A 3 3.83 -16.70 -22.47
CA GLU A 3 3.28 -16.90 -21.14
C GLU A 3 3.83 -15.77 -20.26
N TYR A 4 2.94 -14.88 -19.80
CA TYR A 4 3.33 -13.86 -18.84
C TYR A 4 3.22 -14.46 -17.44
N PRO A 5 4.14 -14.13 -16.51
CA PRO A 5 4.03 -14.55 -15.13
C PRO A 5 2.74 -14.03 -14.52
N LEU A 6 2.14 -14.85 -13.66
CA LEU A 6 0.93 -14.44 -12.94
C LEU A 6 1.31 -13.41 -11.87
N PRO A 7 0.43 -12.40 -11.61
CA PRO A 7 0.60 -11.51 -10.47
C PRO A 7 0.65 -12.29 -9.16
N ILE A 8 1.40 -11.79 -8.18
CA ILE A 8 1.45 -12.41 -6.86
C ILE A 8 0.07 -12.38 -6.22
N ALA A 9 -0.42 -13.57 -5.83
CA ALA A 9 -1.62 -13.70 -5.03
C ALA A 9 -1.33 -13.28 -3.56
N LEU A 10 -1.70 -12.05 -3.21
CA LEU A 10 -1.52 -11.52 -1.86
C LEU A 10 -2.64 -12.01 -0.93
N ARG A 11 -2.25 -12.47 0.27
CA ARG A 11 -3.20 -12.80 1.35
C ARG A 11 -3.47 -11.54 2.18
N VAL A 12 -4.39 -10.72 1.70
CA VAL A 12 -4.73 -9.45 2.34
C VAL A 12 -5.82 -9.67 3.40
N PRO A 13 -5.56 -9.38 4.69
CA PRO A 13 -6.55 -9.54 5.74
C PRO A 13 -7.68 -8.52 5.61
N SER A 14 -8.83 -8.80 6.25
CA SER A 14 -9.97 -7.87 6.26
C SER A 14 -9.57 -6.52 6.85
N GLY A 15 -10.20 -5.45 6.35
CA GLY A 15 -9.89 -4.08 6.75
C GLY A 15 -8.75 -3.44 5.97
N TRP A 16 -8.28 -4.07 4.89
CA TRP A 16 -7.35 -3.49 3.93
C TRP A 16 -7.96 -3.44 2.53
N ILE A 17 -7.59 -2.43 1.75
CA ILE A 17 -7.96 -2.23 0.35
C ILE A 17 -6.70 -2.28 -0.49
N VAL A 18 -6.70 -3.11 -1.53
CA VAL A 18 -5.65 -3.12 -2.55
C VAL A 18 -6.04 -2.13 -3.65
N HIS A 19 -5.26 -1.05 -3.80
CA HIS A 19 -5.45 -0.07 -4.86
C HIS A 19 -4.76 -0.50 -6.16
N SER A 20 -3.56 -1.07 -6.04
CA SER A 20 -2.79 -1.60 -7.17
C SER A 20 -1.96 -2.82 -6.77
N ASN A 21 -1.78 -3.75 -7.70
CA ASN A 21 -0.85 -4.88 -7.59
C ASN A 21 -0.36 -5.27 -8.99
N THR A 22 0.86 -4.90 -9.31
CA THR A 22 1.59 -5.28 -10.53
C THR A 22 2.82 -6.12 -10.22
N LEU A 23 2.95 -6.59 -8.98
CA LEU A 23 4.05 -7.46 -8.57
C LEU A 23 3.85 -8.87 -9.15
N PHE A 24 4.91 -9.44 -9.72
CA PHE A 24 4.93 -10.79 -10.29
C PHE A 24 5.82 -11.71 -9.46
N GLU A 25 5.58 -13.03 -9.53
CA GLU A 25 6.32 -14.04 -8.74
C GLU A 25 7.77 -14.30 -9.22
N VAL A 26 8.30 -13.47 -10.12
CA VAL A 26 9.64 -13.66 -10.68
C VAL A 26 10.61 -12.70 -10.02
N GLU A 27 11.81 -13.19 -9.75
CA GLU A 27 12.89 -12.36 -9.26
C GLU A 27 13.31 -11.34 -10.34
N PRO A 28 13.61 -10.09 -9.96
CA PRO A 28 14.00 -9.04 -10.89
C PRO A 28 15.41 -9.28 -11.45
N LEU A 29 16.27 -9.95 -10.66
CA LEU A 29 17.58 -10.43 -11.07
C LEU A 29 17.55 -11.94 -11.24
N LEU A 30 17.94 -12.41 -12.42
CA LEU A 30 18.08 -13.82 -12.72
C LEU A 30 19.41 -14.37 -12.14
N PRO A 31 19.56 -15.69 -11.99
CA PRO A 31 20.79 -16.29 -11.44
C PRO A 31 22.07 -15.96 -12.21
N ASP A 32 21.97 -15.61 -13.50
CA ASP A 32 23.08 -15.18 -14.35
C ASP A 32 23.42 -13.68 -14.20
N GLY A 33 22.74 -12.97 -13.30
CA GLY A 33 22.90 -11.54 -13.05
C GLY A 33 22.17 -10.64 -14.05
N SER A 34 21.48 -11.20 -15.04
CA SER A 34 20.68 -10.42 -15.98
C SER A 34 19.35 -9.98 -15.36
N ILE A 35 18.79 -8.90 -15.91
CA ILE A 35 17.50 -8.36 -15.46
C ILE A 35 16.38 -9.09 -16.19
N ASN A 36 15.36 -9.50 -15.44
CA ASN A 36 14.14 -9.97 -16.06
C ASN A 36 13.44 -8.80 -16.78
N ARG A 37 13.45 -8.79 -18.11
CA ARG A 37 12.88 -7.70 -18.94
C ARG A 37 11.36 -7.61 -18.90
N GLU A 38 10.69 -8.57 -18.27
CA GLU A 38 9.25 -8.50 -18.01
C GLU A 38 8.92 -7.55 -16.85
N PHE A 39 9.92 -7.19 -16.04
CA PHE A 39 9.85 -6.05 -15.14
C PHE A 39 9.84 -4.76 -15.97
N ASN A 40 8.64 -4.31 -16.32
CA ASN A 40 8.44 -2.91 -16.67
C ASN A 40 8.71 -2.11 -15.38
N THR A 41 9.67 -1.22 -15.44
CA THR A 41 10.35 -0.50 -14.34
C THR A 41 9.43 0.43 -13.53
N SER A 42 8.28 -0.04 -13.08
CA SER A 42 7.33 0.71 -12.27
C SER A 42 7.92 0.90 -10.88
N GLU A 43 8.08 2.15 -10.48
CA GLU A 43 8.36 2.52 -9.09
C GLU A 43 7.17 2.20 -8.19
N ASP A 44 5.98 1.93 -8.75
CA ASP A 44 4.76 1.61 -8.03
C ASP A 44 4.29 0.19 -8.37
N LEU A 45 4.62 -0.78 -7.51
CA LEU A 45 4.29 -2.19 -7.70
C LEU A 45 3.05 -2.59 -6.90
N ILE A 46 2.95 -2.15 -5.65
CA ILE A 46 1.80 -2.43 -4.79
C ILE A 46 1.47 -1.19 -3.99
N TRP A 47 0.18 -0.85 -3.94
CA TRP A 47 -0.35 0.11 -2.98
C TRP A 47 -1.56 -0.50 -2.26
N ILE A 48 -1.47 -0.58 -0.93
CA ILE A 48 -2.53 -1.10 -0.06
C ILE A 48 -2.78 -0.09 1.06
N GLU A 49 -4.03 0.19 1.37
CA GLU A 49 -4.41 1.11 2.45
C GLU A 49 -5.39 0.42 3.41
N GLN A 50 -5.25 0.70 4.70
CA GLN A 50 -6.21 0.26 5.69
C GLN A 50 -7.54 0.98 5.47
N PHE A 51 -8.62 0.21 5.39
CA PHE A 51 -9.95 0.74 5.21
C PHE A 51 -10.31 1.66 6.37
N ASN A 52 -10.59 2.92 6.04
CA ASN A 52 -11.05 3.91 7.00
C ASN A 52 -12.57 4.04 6.92
N PHE A 53 -13.25 3.50 7.93
CA PHE A 53 -14.70 3.60 8.05
C PHE A 53 -15.19 5.05 8.16
N GLY A 54 -14.41 5.95 8.78
CA GLY A 54 -14.71 7.39 8.80
C GLY A 54 -14.80 7.98 7.39
N ARG A 55 -13.82 7.74 6.52
CA ARG A 55 -13.87 8.19 5.11
C ARG A 55 -15.07 7.62 4.36
N PHE A 56 -15.45 6.37 4.64
CA PHE A 56 -16.65 5.76 4.06
C PHE A 56 -17.94 6.47 4.52
N ILE A 57 -18.04 6.79 5.81
CA ILE A 57 -19.16 7.54 6.38
C ILE A 57 -19.23 8.95 5.78
N ASP A 58 -18.09 9.63 5.63
CA ASP A 58 -18.02 10.95 4.98
C ASP A 58 -18.54 10.89 3.53
N TYR A 59 -18.09 9.91 2.75
CA TYR A 59 -18.51 9.72 1.36
C TYR A 59 -20.02 9.47 1.23
N ILE A 60 -20.56 8.53 2.02
CA ILE A 60 -22.00 8.24 2.01
C ILE A 60 -22.81 9.44 2.48
N THR A 61 -22.31 10.21 3.44
CA THR A 61 -22.95 11.44 3.91
C THR A 61 -23.01 12.49 2.80
N GLN A 62 -21.91 12.71 2.07
CA GLN A 62 -21.87 13.63 0.93
C GLN A 62 -22.86 13.19 -0.17
N LEU A 63 -22.87 11.91 -0.52
CA LEU A 63 -23.83 11.37 -1.48
C LEU A 63 -25.29 11.53 -1.02
N ALA A 64 -25.56 11.35 0.27
CA ALA A 64 -26.89 11.51 0.84
C ALA A 64 -27.35 12.97 0.82
N LEU A 65 -26.46 13.92 1.14
CA LEU A 65 -26.74 15.36 1.04
C LEU A 65 -27.13 15.76 -0.39
N ILE A 66 -26.45 15.19 -1.39
CA ILE A 66 -26.73 15.47 -2.81
C ILE A 66 -28.05 14.84 -3.27
N ASN A 67 -28.28 13.56 -2.95
CA ASN A 67 -29.36 12.79 -3.56
C ASN A 67 -30.64 12.71 -2.73
N ARG A 68 -30.55 12.87 -1.41
CA ARG A 68 -31.67 12.76 -0.45
C ARG A 68 -31.50 13.73 0.74
N PRO A 69 -31.48 15.05 0.50
CA PRO A 69 -31.18 16.05 1.52
C PRO A 69 -32.13 15.99 2.73
N ALA A 70 -33.41 15.64 2.52
CA ALA A 70 -34.39 15.50 3.60
C ALA A 70 -34.06 14.37 4.61
N HIS A 71 -33.19 13.41 4.24
CA HIS A 71 -32.77 12.30 5.11
C HIS A 71 -31.28 12.41 5.52
N ALA A 72 -30.57 13.43 5.05
CA ALA A 72 -29.12 13.55 5.25
C ALA A 72 -28.74 14.10 6.63
N ALA A 73 -29.66 14.76 7.35
CA ALA A 73 -29.38 15.36 8.65
C ALA A 73 -28.94 14.33 9.71
N ALA A 74 -29.60 13.15 9.76
CA ALA A 74 -29.24 12.08 10.68
C ALA A 74 -27.88 11.45 10.35
N LEU A 75 -27.55 11.35 9.07
CA LEU A 75 -26.25 10.86 8.60
C LEU A 75 -25.12 11.86 8.89
N ALA A 76 -25.36 13.16 8.70
CA ALA A 76 -24.40 14.21 9.02
C ALA A 76 -24.10 14.24 10.53
N GLN A 77 -25.13 14.14 11.38
CA GLN A 77 -24.93 14.06 12.83
C GLN A 77 -24.13 12.82 13.23
N PHE A 78 -24.45 11.66 12.64
CA PHE A 78 -23.68 10.44 12.86
C PHE A 78 -22.22 10.58 12.43
N ALA A 79 -21.95 11.19 11.26
CA ALA A 79 -20.60 11.44 10.77
C ALA A 79 -19.81 12.36 11.70
N GLU A 80 -20.41 13.44 12.19
CA GLU A 80 -19.78 14.33 13.17
C GLU A 80 -19.48 13.63 14.50
N ASP A 81 -20.43 12.85 15.02
CA ASP A 81 -20.24 12.14 16.28
C ASP A 81 -19.19 11.03 16.14
N TRP A 82 -19.16 10.36 15.00
CA TRP A 82 -18.10 9.41 14.65
C TRP A 82 -16.73 10.09 14.56
N ALA A 83 -16.64 11.25 13.89
CA ALA A 83 -15.41 12.02 13.77
C ALA A 83 -14.88 12.49 15.14
N LYS A 84 -15.76 12.89 16.06
CA LYS A 84 -15.38 13.26 17.44
C LYS A 84 -14.85 12.08 18.27
N GLN A 85 -15.28 10.86 17.95
CA GLN A 85 -14.80 9.63 18.59
C GLN A 85 -13.49 9.12 17.99
N GLN A 86 -13.10 9.60 16.80
CA GLN A 86 -11.78 9.33 16.26
C GLN A 86 -10.75 10.26 16.89
N THR A 87 -9.94 9.73 17.80
CA THR A 87 -8.54 10.16 17.88
C THR A 87 -7.96 9.89 16.49
N ILE A 88 -7.66 10.94 15.71
CA ILE A 88 -7.12 10.92 14.32
C ILE A 88 -6.78 9.49 13.91
N ALA A 89 -7.67 8.84 13.15
CA ALA A 89 -7.38 7.50 12.67
C ALA A 89 -6.20 7.61 11.71
N GLU A 90 -5.03 7.35 12.27
CA GLU A 90 -3.70 7.21 11.67
C GLU A 90 -3.73 6.05 10.66
N ASN A 91 -4.44 6.22 9.54
CA ASN A 91 -4.57 5.18 8.53
C ASN A 91 -3.21 4.68 8.11
N LEU A 92 -3.09 3.36 8.07
CA LEU A 92 -1.89 2.72 7.59
C LEU A 92 -1.98 2.55 6.09
N SER A 93 -0.91 2.89 5.40
CA SER A 93 -0.72 2.53 4.00
C SER A 93 0.58 1.75 3.86
N ILE A 94 0.60 0.80 2.92
CA ILE A 94 1.81 0.12 2.48
C ILE A 94 1.98 0.44 1.01
N ASP A 95 3.17 0.91 0.68
CA ASP A 95 3.61 1.15 -0.68
C ASP A 95 4.85 0.30 -0.96
N VAL A 96 4.90 -0.30 -2.15
CA VAL A 96 6.01 -1.12 -2.60
C VAL A 96 6.43 -0.71 -3.98
N GLY A 97 7.72 -0.46 -4.14
CA GLY A 97 8.33 -0.03 -5.38
C GLY A 97 9.65 -0.71 -5.71
N TRP A 98 10.03 -0.69 -6.98
CA TRP A 98 11.40 -1.03 -7.40
C TRP A 98 12.23 0.25 -7.59
N HIS A 99 13.31 0.37 -6.82
CA HIS A 99 14.20 1.54 -6.84
C HIS A 99 15.59 1.17 -7.34
N TYR A 100 16.31 2.16 -7.86
CA TYR A 100 17.68 2.00 -8.37
C TYR A 100 18.71 2.64 -7.45
N ASN A 101 19.89 2.03 -7.37
CA ASN A 101 21.06 2.66 -6.75
C ASN A 101 21.73 3.60 -7.76
N GLY A 102 21.58 4.92 -7.56
CA GLY A 102 22.33 5.95 -8.30
C GLY A 102 21.45 7.05 -8.92
N GLU A 103 21.90 8.30 -8.82
CA GLU A 103 21.24 9.43 -9.48
C GLU A 103 21.31 9.30 -11.01
N GLY A 104 20.15 9.31 -11.68
CA GLY A 104 20.05 9.58 -13.11
C GLY A 104 20.31 8.42 -14.08
N LYS A 105 20.51 7.17 -13.62
CA LYS A 105 20.51 5.98 -14.51
C LYS A 105 19.59 4.90 -13.96
N LYS A 106 18.57 4.54 -14.74
CA LYS A 106 17.69 3.37 -14.56
C LYS A 106 18.46 2.07 -14.81
N ASP A 107 19.56 1.88 -14.09
CA ASP A 107 20.26 0.59 -14.11
C ASP A 107 19.49 -0.38 -13.21
N ALA A 108 18.52 -1.06 -13.83
CA ALA A 108 17.70 -2.04 -13.15
C ALA A 108 18.48 -3.26 -12.63
N SER A 109 19.76 -3.43 -13.04
CA SER A 109 20.61 -4.54 -12.55
C SER A 109 21.08 -4.33 -11.11
N ASN A 110 21.03 -3.10 -10.60
CA ASN A 110 21.41 -2.78 -9.23
C ASN A 110 20.25 -2.22 -8.40
N GLY A 111 19.02 -2.51 -8.81
CA GLY A 111 17.83 -2.11 -8.07
C GLY A 111 17.53 -2.99 -6.85
N TYR A 112 16.49 -2.61 -6.11
CA TYR A 112 15.93 -3.32 -4.98
C TYR A 112 14.45 -2.95 -4.81
N TYR A 113 13.68 -3.86 -4.24
CA TYR A 113 12.35 -3.56 -3.74
C TYR A 113 12.48 -2.72 -2.48
N ARG A 114 11.67 -1.67 -2.38
CA ARG A 114 11.42 -0.97 -1.12
C ARG A 114 9.95 -1.17 -0.76
N LEU A 115 9.72 -1.61 0.45
CA LEU A 115 8.43 -1.53 1.12
C LEU A 115 8.50 -0.40 2.12
N VAL A 116 7.53 0.51 2.07
CA VAL A 116 7.31 1.53 3.10
C VAL A 116 5.95 1.34 3.75
N MET A 117 5.91 1.47 5.07
CA MET A 117 4.68 1.59 5.82
C MET A 117 4.52 3.04 6.26
N LEU A 118 3.35 3.58 6.00
CA LEU A 118 3.00 4.97 6.17
C LEU A 118 1.87 5.07 7.19
N ARG A 119 1.81 6.19 7.91
CA ARG A 119 0.79 6.44 8.92
C ARG A 119 0.25 7.84 8.80
N GLY A 120 -0.99 7.99 8.37
CA GLY A 120 -1.65 9.30 8.26
C GLY A 120 -1.23 10.14 7.04
N GLY A 121 -0.31 9.68 6.19
CA GLY A 121 0.12 10.41 4.99
C GLY A 121 1.38 9.84 4.36
N TRP A 122 1.73 10.31 3.15
CA TRP A 122 2.92 9.88 2.40
C TRP A 122 4.22 10.37 3.04
N GLU A 123 4.14 11.46 3.79
CA GLU A 123 5.23 12.11 4.52
C GLU A 123 5.58 11.41 5.84
N HIS A 124 4.74 10.49 6.32
CA HIS A 124 4.85 9.87 7.62
C HIS A 124 5.24 8.39 7.50
N VAL A 125 6.48 8.12 7.09
CA VAL A 125 7.04 6.77 7.01
C VAL A 125 7.35 6.26 8.42
N ILE A 126 6.65 5.19 8.83
CA ILE A 126 6.85 4.53 10.14
C ILE A 126 7.67 3.26 10.03
N TYR A 127 7.89 2.73 8.83
CA TYR A 127 8.74 1.57 8.61
C TYR A 127 9.25 1.53 7.17
N ARG A 128 10.49 1.06 6.99
CA ARG A 128 11.10 0.83 5.69
C ARG A 128 11.79 -0.54 5.68
N TYR A 129 11.61 -1.27 4.60
CA TYR A 129 12.31 -2.52 4.33
C TYR A 129 12.78 -2.56 2.89
N GLU A 130 14.00 -3.03 2.65
CA GLU A 130 14.58 -3.13 1.31
C GLU A 130 15.12 -4.54 1.08
N THR A 131 14.88 -5.12 -0.10
CA THR A 131 15.39 -6.45 -0.47
C THR A 131 15.51 -6.57 -2.00
N LYS A 132 16.33 -7.53 -2.46
CA LYS A 132 16.38 -7.93 -3.87
C LYS A 132 15.59 -9.20 -4.15
N SER A 133 15.01 -9.85 -3.12
CA SER A 133 14.21 -11.06 -3.28
C SER A 133 12.71 -10.77 -3.20
N THR A 134 11.99 -11.19 -4.23
CA THR A 134 10.53 -11.24 -4.26
C THR A 134 9.98 -12.08 -3.12
N SER A 135 10.61 -13.21 -2.79
CA SER A 135 10.15 -14.08 -1.69
C SER A 135 10.23 -13.41 -0.31
N GLU A 136 11.35 -12.72 -0.04
CA GLU A 136 11.53 -11.97 1.21
C GLU A 136 10.58 -10.77 1.29
N LEU A 137 10.39 -10.07 0.16
CA LEU A 137 9.44 -8.96 0.05
C LEU A 137 8.03 -9.43 0.41
N VAL A 138 7.56 -10.53 -0.18
CA VAL A 138 6.22 -11.07 0.07
C VAL A 138 6.08 -11.51 1.53
N ALA A 139 7.09 -12.15 2.10
CA ALA A 139 7.09 -12.51 3.52
C ALA A 139 6.97 -11.27 4.41
N LYS A 140 7.71 -10.19 4.10
CA LYS A 140 7.65 -8.95 4.87
C LYS A 140 6.32 -8.22 4.71
N LEU A 141 5.81 -8.13 3.49
CA LEU A 141 4.50 -7.54 3.19
C LEU A 141 3.38 -8.23 3.97
N ASN A 142 3.36 -9.57 3.96
CA ASN A 142 2.39 -10.33 4.74
C ASN A 142 2.53 -10.05 6.24
N HIS A 143 3.76 -9.91 6.76
CA HIS A 143 3.97 -9.56 8.16
C HIS A 143 3.42 -8.17 8.50
N CYS A 144 3.69 -7.16 7.67
CA CYS A 144 3.14 -5.80 7.82
C CYS A 144 1.60 -5.77 7.81
N LEU A 145 0.98 -6.55 6.94
CA LEU A 145 -0.48 -6.62 6.84
C LEU A 145 -1.14 -7.30 8.05
N ASN A 146 -0.50 -8.32 8.61
CA ASN A 146 -1.06 -9.11 9.72
C ASN A 146 -0.74 -8.54 11.11
N TYR A 147 0.37 -7.82 11.24
CA TYR A 147 0.84 -7.29 12.53
C TYR A 147 1.26 -5.80 12.43
N PRO A 148 0.39 -4.92 11.91
CA PRO A 148 0.71 -3.50 11.71
C PRO A 148 1.11 -2.76 12.99
N GLU A 149 0.59 -3.16 14.14
CA GLU A 149 0.83 -2.57 15.45
C GLU A 149 2.28 -2.75 15.96
N GLN A 150 3.02 -3.70 15.40
CA GLN A 150 4.43 -3.90 15.74
C GLN A 150 5.36 -2.83 15.14
N TYR A 151 4.84 -2.02 14.22
CA TYR A 151 5.59 -0.96 13.56
C TYR A 151 5.18 0.38 14.16
N THR A 152 6.16 1.03 14.77
CA THR A 152 6.02 2.38 15.35
C THR A 152 7.06 3.30 14.74
N ASN A 153 6.77 4.59 14.79
CA ASN A 153 7.59 5.63 14.18
C ASN A 153 9.07 5.47 14.59
N PRO A 154 10.04 5.40 13.66
CA PRO A 154 11.46 5.27 14.01
C PRO A 154 12.02 6.48 14.78
N GLU A 155 11.27 7.59 14.85
CA GLU A 155 11.62 8.81 15.58
C GLU A 155 10.98 8.94 16.97
N GLY A 156 10.49 7.83 17.56
CA GLY A 156 10.01 7.77 18.94
C GLY A 156 11.11 7.72 19.99
#